data_AF-A0A938JIQ0-F1
#
_entry.id   AF-A0A938JIQ0-F1
#
_cell.length_a   1.000
_cell.length_b   1.000
_cell.length_c   1.000
_cell.angle_alpha   90.00
_cell.angle_beta   90.00
_cell.angle_gamma   90.00
#
_symmetry.space_group_name_H-M   'P 1'
#
loop_
_entity.id
_entity.type
_entity.pdbx_description
1 polymer ?
#
loop_
_entity_poly.entity_id
_entity_poly.type
_entity_poly.pdbx_seq_one_letter_code
_entity_poly.pdbx_strand_id
1 'polypeptide(L)'
;MSCGNHHNTPCTDVLHAIVLYIDHEIADQASVQAIELHIQECPPCAARTAQEALINQQLKALLNRSCREEAPEQLRNNVTAFIREPSNQPYLQWTQSITYTEITTDSFTHTHVEIHERYEEE
;
A
#
# COMPACT_ATOMS: atom_id res chain seq x y z
N MET A 1 7.26 12.40 -23.90
CA MET A 1 8.33 11.49 -24.38
C MET A 1 7.72 10.10 -24.40
N SER A 2 7.57 9.52 -25.59
CA SER A 2 6.88 8.23 -25.78
C SER A 2 7.86 7.09 -25.53
N CYS A 3 7.41 6.07 -24.80
CA CYS A 3 8.13 4.86 -24.41
C CYS A 3 8.44 3.89 -25.58
N GLY A 4 8.13 4.25 -26.83
CA GLY A 4 8.49 3.49 -28.03
C GLY A 4 7.66 2.23 -28.30
N ASN A 5 6.87 1.75 -27.32
CA ASN A 5 5.97 0.61 -27.43
C ASN A 5 4.49 1.05 -27.30
N HIS A 6 3.60 0.33 -27.97
CA HIS A 6 2.16 0.54 -27.85
C HIS A 6 1.62 -0.18 -26.61
N HIS A 7 1.18 0.58 -25.63
CA HIS A 7 0.49 0.08 -24.43
C HIS A 7 -1.00 0.37 -24.54
N ASN A 8 -1.84 -0.37 -23.81
CA ASN A 8 -3.29 -0.12 -23.78
C ASN A 8 -3.61 1.31 -23.30
N THR A 9 -2.88 1.77 -22.29
CA THR A 9 -2.88 3.16 -21.83
C THR A 9 -1.65 3.87 -22.39
N PRO A 10 -1.78 5.00 -23.11
CA PRO A 10 -0.63 5.66 -23.70
C PRO A 10 0.24 6.32 -22.62
N CYS A 11 1.56 6.30 -22.82
CA CYS A 11 2.53 6.89 -21.90
C CYS A 11 2.26 8.38 -21.61
N THR A 12 1.66 9.12 -22.56
CA THR A 12 1.28 10.52 -22.35
C THR A 12 0.22 10.69 -21.27
N ASP A 13 -0.79 9.84 -21.25
CA ASP A 13 -1.92 9.97 -20.33
C ASP A 13 -1.49 9.61 -18.92
N VAL A 14 -0.64 8.59 -18.78
CA VAL A 14 -0.01 8.21 -17.50
C VAL A 14 0.86 9.33 -16.96
N LEU A 15 1.67 9.97 -17.82
CA LEU A 15 2.51 11.11 -17.41
C LEU A 15 1.68 12.35 -17.04
N HIS A 16 0.53 12.58 -17.66
CA HIS A 16 -0.40 13.65 -17.30
C HIS A 16 -1.10 13.39 -15.97
N ALA A 17 -1.42 12.14 -15.67
CA ALA A 17 -2.10 11.74 -14.43
C ALA A 17 -1.14 11.45 -13.26
N ILE A 18 0.19 11.50 -13.47
CA ILE A 18 1.19 11.01 -12.52
C ILE A 18 1.11 11.67 -11.15
N VAL A 19 0.86 12.98 -11.10
CA VAL A 19 0.77 13.74 -9.84
C VAL A 19 -0.50 13.37 -9.08
N LEU A 20 -1.63 13.28 -9.80
CA LEU A 20 -2.91 12.86 -9.22
C LEU A 20 -2.84 11.42 -8.70
N TYR A 21 -2.13 10.54 -9.40
CA TYR A 21 -1.87 9.18 -8.96
C TYR A 21 -1.06 9.17 -7.65
N ILE A 22 0.03 9.95 -7.57
CA ILE A 22 0.89 10.05 -6.37
C ILE A 22 0.12 10.59 -5.16
N ASP A 23 -0.73 11.59 -5.35
CA ASP A 23 -1.54 12.18 -4.27
C ASP A 23 -2.86 11.40 -4.03
N HIS A 24 -3.09 10.28 -4.71
CA HIS A 24 -4.28 9.42 -4.59
C HIS A 24 -5.61 10.16 -4.88
N GLU A 25 -5.58 11.12 -5.79
CA GLU A 25 -6.75 11.95 -6.15
C GLU A 25 -7.54 11.42 -7.37
N ILE A 26 -7.25 10.21 -7.82
CA ILE A 26 -7.98 9.56 -8.90
C ILE A 26 -9.19 8.82 -8.32
N ALA A 27 -10.40 9.34 -8.57
CA ALA A 27 -11.63 8.75 -8.05
C ALA A 27 -12.00 7.41 -8.72
N ASP A 28 -11.63 7.23 -9.99
CA ASP A 28 -11.97 6.04 -10.77
C ASP A 28 -10.95 4.92 -10.56
N GLN A 29 -11.37 3.83 -9.91
CA GLN A 29 -10.49 2.70 -9.59
C GLN A 29 -9.96 1.98 -10.83
N ALA A 30 -10.73 1.91 -11.92
CA ALA A 30 -10.28 1.29 -13.16
C ALA A 30 -9.12 2.07 -13.79
N SER A 31 -9.16 3.40 -13.71
CA SER A 31 -8.09 4.30 -14.15
C SER A 31 -6.83 4.13 -13.31
N VAL A 32 -6.96 3.99 -11.98
CA VAL A 32 -5.83 3.68 -11.08
C VAL A 32 -5.16 2.37 -11.50
N GLN A 33 -5.94 1.31 -11.68
CA GLN A 33 -5.43 0.00 -12.10
C GLN A 33 -4.74 0.05 -13.47
N ALA A 34 -5.30 0.79 -14.42
CA ALA A 34 -4.71 0.95 -15.75
C ALA A 34 -3.36 1.69 -15.72
N ILE A 35 -3.22 2.69 -14.83
CA ILE A 35 -1.97 3.41 -14.62
C ILE A 35 -0.94 2.50 -13.93
N GLU A 36 -1.36 1.74 -12.91
CA GLU A 36 -0.49 0.80 -12.19
C GLU A 36 0.08 -0.28 -13.10
N LEU A 37 -0.78 -0.90 -13.91
CA LEU A 37 -0.36 -1.90 -14.89
C LEU A 37 0.67 -1.29 -15.86
N HIS A 38 0.40 -0.09 -16.36
CA HIS A 38 1.33 0.60 -17.26
C HIS A 38 2.68 0.88 -16.59
N ILE A 39 2.69 1.34 -15.34
CA ILE A 39 3.93 1.60 -14.59
C ILE A 39 4.73 0.31 -14.43
N GLN A 40 4.08 -0.83 -14.21
CA GLN A 40 4.75 -2.14 -14.10
C GLN A 40 5.34 -2.60 -15.44
N GLU A 41 4.64 -2.36 -16.56
CA GLU A 41 5.07 -2.77 -17.90
C GLU A 41 6.08 -1.83 -18.54
N CYS A 42 6.15 -0.57 -18.09
CA CYS A 42 6.91 0.50 -18.73
C CYS A 42 7.98 1.09 -17.77
N PRO A 43 9.24 0.58 -17.82
CA PRO A 43 10.34 1.09 -17.02
C PRO A 43 10.58 2.61 -17.08
N PRO A 44 10.48 3.31 -18.24
CA PRO A 44 10.68 4.76 -18.25
C PRO A 44 9.56 5.51 -17.51
N CYS A 45 8.33 5.03 -17.56
CA CYS A 45 7.23 5.61 -16.78
C CYS A 45 7.42 5.33 -15.28
N ALA A 46 7.85 4.13 -14.89
CA ALA A 46 8.19 3.82 -13.49
C ALA A 46 9.28 4.74 -12.93
N ALA A 47 10.37 4.94 -13.69
CA ALA A 47 11.44 5.85 -13.30
C ALA A 47 10.93 7.29 -13.12
N ARG A 48 10.02 7.73 -14.00
CA ARG A 48 9.42 9.07 -13.88
C ARG A 48 8.49 9.18 -12.67
N THR A 49 7.66 8.18 -12.40
CA THR A 49 6.79 8.17 -11.21
C THR A 49 7.61 8.23 -9.93
N ALA A 50 8.69 7.45 -9.85
CA ALA A 50 9.61 7.49 -8.70
C ALA A 50 10.27 8.87 -8.53
N GLN A 51 10.68 9.50 -9.62
CA GLN A 51 11.24 10.85 -9.59
C GLN A 51 10.22 11.89 -9.08
N GLU A 52 8.99 11.87 -9.61
CA GLU A 52 7.93 12.79 -9.15
C GLU A 52 7.57 12.56 -7.69
N ALA A 53 7.52 11.30 -7.24
CA ALA A 53 7.25 10.96 -5.84
C ALA A 53 8.34 11.52 -4.90
N LEU A 54 9.61 11.43 -5.30
CA LEU A 54 10.72 12.01 -4.55
C LEU A 54 10.60 13.54 -4.46
N ILE A 55 10.27 14.20 -5.57
CA ILE A 55 10.07 15.66 -5.60
C ILE A 55 8.91 16.07 -4.69
N ASN A 56 7.78 15.37 -4.78
CA ASN A 56 6.61 15.61 -3.94
C ASN A 56 6.94 15.42 -2.44
N GLN A 57 7.68 14.36 -2.09
CA GLN A 57 8.15 14.14 -0.72
C GLN A 57 9.07 15.26 -0.23
N GLN A 58 10.02 15.70 -1.06
CA GLN A 58 10.90 16.81 -0.72
C GLN A 58 10.10 18.09 -0.51
N LEU A 59 9.17 18.41 -1.41
CA LEU A 59 8.30 19.58 -1.28
C LEU A 59 7.48 19.52 0.02
N LYS A 60 6.84 18.39 0.33
CA LYS A 60 6.11 18.18 1.59
C LYS A 60 7.00 18.38 2.80
N ALA A 61 8.24 17.88 2.79
CA ALA A 61 9.20 18.09 3.87
C ALA A 61 9.61 19.57 4.02
N LEU A 62 9.82 20.28 2.91
CA LEU A 62 10.13 21.71 2.87
C LEU A 62 8.97 22.56 3.41
N LEU A 63 7.73 22.20 3.07
CA LEU A 63 6.53 22.88 3.56
C LEU A 63 6.34 22.61 5.05
N ASN A 64 6.47 21.37 5.52
CA ASN A 64 6.31 21.02 6.94
C ASN A 64 7.33 21.72 7.87
N ARG A 65 8.53 22.04 7.38
CA ARG A 65 9.50 22.83 8.16
C ARG A 65 9.20 24.33 8.16
N SER A 66 8.61 24.85 7.09
CA SER A 66 8.46 26.30 6.86
C SER A 66 7.08 26.82 7.28
N CYS A 67 6.05 26.00 7.11
CA CYS A 67 4.64 26.29 7.40
C CYS A 67 4.18 25.46 8.60
N ARG A 68 4.61 25.85 9.81
CA ARG A 68 4.16 25.25 11.06
C ARG A 68 3.05 26.09 11.67
N GLU A 69 1.82 25.82 11.26
CA GLU A 69 0.63 26.35 11.92
C GLU A 69 0.15 25.39 13.01
N GLU A 70 -0.31 25.93 14.14
CA GLU A 70 -0.88 25.11 15.20
C GLU A 70 -2.37 24.88 14.92
N ALA A 71 -2.78 23.61 14.92
CA ALA A 71 -4.18 23.25 14.73
C ALA A 71 -5.04 23.86 15.85
N PRO A 72 -6.23 24.43 15.54
CA PRO A 72 -7.12 25.00 16.55
C PRO A 72 -7.46 24.01 17.67
N GLU A 73 -7.56 24.49 18.90
CA GLU A 73 -7.83 23.66 20.09
C GLU A 73 -9.10 22.81 19.92
N GLN A 74 -10.15 23.39 19.34
CA GLN A 74 -11.41 22.70 19.09
C GLN A 74 -11.23 21.46 18.20
N LEU A 75 -10.43 21.57 17.13
CA LEU A 75 -10.16 20.45 16.24
C LEU A 75 -9.37 19.35 16.97
N ARG A 76 -8.36 19.74 17.75
CA ARG A 76 -7.58 18.79 18.56
C ARG A 76 -8.45 18.04 19.56
N ASN A 77 -9.37 18.76 20.22
CA ASN A 77 -10.31 18.17 21.18
C ASN A 77 -11.27 17.19 20.49
N ASN A 78 -11.82 17.56 19.33
CA ASN A 78 -12.71 16.70 18.55
C ASN A 78 -12.00 15.43 18.06
N VAL A 79 -10.79 15.54 17.51
CA VAL A 79 -10.00 14.39 17.05
C VAL A 79 -9.63 13.49 18.23
N THR A 80 -9.25 14.07 19.37
CA THR A 80 -8.92 13.30 20.58
C THR A 80 -10.15 12.54 21.10
N ALA A 81 -11.33 13.16 21.12
CA ALA A 81 -12.57 12.51 21.51
C ALA A 81 -12.91 11.37 20.53
N PHE A 82 -12.81 11.63 19.22
CA PHE A 82 -13.08 10.65 18.17
C PHE A 82 -12.19 9.40 18.29
N ILE A 83 -10.88 9.58 18.49
CA ILE A 83 -9.93 8.46 18.62
C ILE A 83 -10.16 7.65 19.91
N ARG A 84 -10.63 8.30 20.98
CA ARG A 84 -10.90 7.64 22.27
C ARG A 84 -12.23 6.89 22.29
N GLU A 85 -13.12 7.16 21.34
CA GLU A 85 -14.37 6.44 21.19
C GLU A 85 -14.06 4.96 20.86
N PRO A 86 -14.45 4.00 21.71
CA PRO A 86 -14.09 2.59 21.53
C PRO A 86 -14.68 2.00 20.25
N SER A 87 -15.78 2.54 19.73
CA SER A 87 -16.35 2.13 18.43
C SER A 87 -15.49 2.53 17.23
N ASN A 88 -14.62 3.54 17.38
CA ASN A 88 -13.70 3.98 16.34
C ASN A 88 -12.30 3.35 16.47
N GLN A 89 -12.06 2.55 17.51
CA GLN A 89 -10.81 1.83 17.61
C GLN A 89 -10.77 0.72 16.56
N PRO A 90 -9.70 0.61 15.77
CA PRO A 90 -9.51 -0.54 14.90
C PRO A 90 -9.45 -1.79 15.80
N TYR A 91 -10.38 -2.72 15.60
CA TYR A 91 -10.34 -4.02 16.24
C TYR A 91 -9.12 -4.78 15.69
N LEU A 92 -8.04 -4.80 16.47
CA LEU A 92 -6.86 -5.60 16.15
C LEU A 92 -7.14 -7.04 16.57
N GLN A 93 -7.65 -7.85 15.65
CA GLN A 93 -7.70 -9.29 15.83
C GLN A 93 -6.30 -9.85 15.56
N TRP A 94 -5.53 -10.11 16.62
CA TRP A 94 -4.29 -10.85 16.50
C TRP A 94 -4.65 -12.32 16.25
N THR A 95 -4.42 -12.82 15.04
CA THR A 95 -4.49 -14.26 14.75
C THR A 95 -3.09 -14.84 14.76
N GLN A 96 -2.81 -15.74 15.69
CA GLN A 96 -1.56 -16.51 15.70
C GLN A 96 -1.84 -17.89 15.11
N SER A 97 -1.19 -18.21 13.99
CA SER A 97 -1.20 -19.54 13.40
C SER A 97 0.05 -20.29 13.81
N ILE A 98 -0.11 -21.49 14.38
CA ILE A 98 1.01 -22.42 14.61
C ILE A 98 1.02 -23.43 13.47
N THR A 99 2.13 -23.47 12.72
CA THR A 99 2.41 -24.50 11.71
C THR A 99 3.33 -25.56 12.31
N TYR A 100 2.92 -26.82 12.30
CA TYR A 100 3.78 -27.92 12.72
C TYR A 100 3.81 -29.03 11.67
N THR A 101 4.91 -29.78 11.65
CA THR A 101 5.10 -30.92 10.75
C THR A 101 5.07 -32.20 11.56
N GLU A 102 4.15 -33.11 11.26
CA GLU A 102 4.10 -34.44 11.85
C GLU A 102 4.82 -35.43 10.93
N ILE A 103 5.84 -36.11 11.45
CA ILE A 103 6.63 -37.10 10.71
C ILE A 103 6.37 -38.45 11.35
N THR A 104 5.67 -39.33 10.64
CA THR A 104 5.44 -40.71 11.06
C THR A 104 6.39 -41.64 10.29
N THR A 105 7.06 -42.54 11.04
CA THR A 105 7.99 -43.52 10.47
C THR A 105 7.47 -44.92 10.79
N ASP A 106 6.99 -45.65 9.78
CA ASP A 106 6.75 -47.09 9.92
C ASP A 106 8.05 -47.85 9.62
N SER A 107 8.16 -49.06 10.15
CA SER A 107 9.29 -50.00 10.05
C SER A 107 9.66 -50.44 8.62
N PHE A 108 8.99 -49.93 7.59
CA PHE A 108 9.28 -50.16 6.17
C PHE A 108 9.49 -48.81 5.48
N THR A 109 10.46 -48.74 4.56
CA THR A 109 11.14 -47.53 4.04
C THR A 109 10.24 -46.50 3.31
N HIS A 110 9.34 -45.86 4.03
CA HIS A 110 8.58 -44.71 3.55
C HIS A 110 8.37 -43.70 4.67
N THR A 111 8.79 -42.45 4.44
CA THR A 111 8.56 -41.34 5.35
C THR A 111 7.36 -40.56 4.85
N HIS A 112 6.30 -40.52 5.64
CA HIS A 112 5.12 -39.71 5.36
C HIS A 112 5.24 -38.39 6.12
N VAL A 113 5.11 -37.27 5.40
CA VAL A 113 5.24 -35.91 5.94
C VAL A 113 3.94 -35.18 5.70
N GLU A 114 3.27 -34.78 6.77
CA GLU A 114 2.06 -33.95 6.71
C GLU A 114 2.31 -32.59 7.37
N ILE A 115 1.85 -31.53 6.70
CA ILE A 115 1.91 -30.15 7.19
C ILE A 115 0.51 -29.80 7.71
N HIS A 116 0.43 -29.42 8.98
CA HIS A 116 -0.83 -29.06 9.63
C HIS A 116 -0.77 -27.59 10.07
N GLU A 117 -1.85 -26.85 9.81
CA GLU A 117 -2.06 -25.48 10.29
C GLU A 117 -3.21 -25.47 11.30
N ARG A 118 -2.99 -24.90 12.49
CA ARG A 118 -4.03 -24.65 13.49
C ARG A 118 -4.09 -23.17 13.85
N TYR A 119 -5.31 -22.66 13.91
CA TYR A 119 -5.63 -21.32 14.39
C TYR A 119 -6.02 -21.43 15.86
N GLU A 120 -5.36 -20.69 16.74
CA GLU A 120 -5.84 -20.49 18.12
C GLU A 120 -6.76 -19.27 18.15
N GLU A 121 -8.01 -19.46 18.57
CA GLU A 121 -8.92 -18.39 18.95
C GLU A 121 -8.84 -18.25 20.48
N GLU A 122 -8.47 -17.07 21.00
CA GLU A 122 -8.60 -16.72 22.43
C GLU A 122 -10.05 -16.38 22.79
#